data_AF-A0A8T5UGR7-F1
#
_entry.id   AF-A0A8T5UGR7-F1
#
_cell.length_a   1.000
_cell.length_b   1.000
_cell.length_c   1.000
_cell.angle_alpha   90.00
_cell.angle_beta   90.00
_cell.angle_gamma   90.00
#
_symmetry.space_group_name_H-M   'P 1'
#
loop_
_entity.id
_entity.type
_entity.pdbx_description
1 polymer ?
#
loop_
_entity_poly.entity_id
_entity_poly.type
_entity_poly.pdbx_seq_one_letter_code
_entity_poly.pdbx_strand_id
1 'polypeptide(L)'
;MTNVISEEFLIKLFSVVYKLFTIAKTQSDRLKKEWDENFTSLPEQPHLVRYVRAEKEKFLTDIDYRIKVLNTIKLSFDDGFHSIKSILIALFHSYFKDSEIFTQNFIREDQTKLKYLVAKEILGNLIQYNQLDHESVPLKYNILARNYLLIKFKKQSAKGINENLKKIKIELKLSELKKMLNEIIADGFLKKKKEGKNIYYSLQQELELSEKGKATYNQTIRPLVDWPTLFYRSYYNVREINVSVNSDIKYPEFLNRVLLKAATQGYSACHYVFKNLVKYYKKLKDE
;
A
#
# COMPACT_ATOMS: atom_id res chain seq x y z
N MET A 1 3.66 4.83 -26.62
CA MET A 1 3.22 6.10 -26.02
C MET A 1 2.68 6.95 -27.15
N THR A 2 1.58 7.68 -26.92
CA THR A 2 1.02 8.59 -27.92
C THR A 2 1.76 9.92 -27.85
N ASN A 3 2.09 10.48 -29.01
CA ASN A 3 2.65 11.83 -29.12
C ASN A 3 1.55 12.87 -28.91
N VAL A 4 1.80 13.91 -28.13
CA VAL A 4 0.84 14.96 -27.83
C VAL A 4 1.48 16.34 -27.89
N ILE A 5 0.69 17.35 -28.27
CA ILE A 5 1.08 18.76 -28.19
C ILE A 5 0.86 19.32 -26.77
N SER A 6 1.34 20.54 -26.51
CA SER A 6 1.23 21.21 -25.20
C SER A 6 -0.18 21.22 -24.61
N GLU A 7 -1.17 21.62 -25.40
CA GLU A 7 -2.56 21.73 -24.96
C GLU A 7 -3.16 20.36 -24.59
N GLU A 8 -2.95 19.36 -25.43
CA GLU A 8 -3.41 17.99 -25.21
C GLU A 8 -2.77 17.38 -23.95
N PHE A 9 -1.48 17.61 -23.74
CA PHE A 9 -0.79 17.19 -22.52
C PHE A 9 -1.43 17.83 -21.28
N LEU A 10 -1.70 19.13 -21.33
CA LEU A 10 -2.25 19.87 -20.20
C LEU A 10 -3.67 19.40 -19.83
N ILE A 11 -4.49 19.11 -20.84
CA ILE A 11 -5.83 18.52 -20.67
C ILE A 11 -5.75 17.11 -20.06
N LYS A 12 -4.80 16.28 -20.53
CA LYS A 12 -4.57 14.94 -19.94
C LYS A 12 -4.11 15.04 -18.49
N LEU A 13 -3.20 15.97 -18.19
CA LEU A 13 -2.74 16.21 -16.83
C LEU A 13 -3.89 16.64 -15.91
N PHE A 14 -4.75 17.56 -16.36
CA PHE A 14 -5.94 17.95 -15.62
C PHE A 14 -6.89 16.76 -15.38
N SER A 15 -7.11 15.91 -16.39
CA SER A 15 -7.94 14.72 -16.24
C SER A 15 -7.42 13.78 -15.14
N VAL A 16 -6.09 13.60 -15.06
CA VAL A 16 -5.46 12.82 -13.98
C VAL A 16 -5.62 13.51 -12.62
N VAL A 17 -5.40 14.82 -12.55
CA VAL A 17 -5.62 15.63 -11.33
C VAL A 17 -7.03 15.46 -10.80
N TYR A 18 -8.04 15.57 -11.67
CA TYR A 18 -9.45 15.42 -11.32
C TYR A 18 -9.80 13.99 -10.86
N LYS A 19 -9.24 12.98 -11.54
CA LYS A 19 -9.35 11.58 -11.14
C LYS A 19 -8.80 11.35 -9.72
N LEU A 20 -7.60 11.86 -9.44
CA LEU A 20 -6.95 11.71 -8.13
C LEU A 20 -7.75 12.43 -7.04
N PHE A 21 -8.26 13.64 -7.30
CA PHE A 21 -9.18 14.32 -6.40
C PHE A 21 -10.39 13.44 -6.04
N THR A 22 -11.06 12.88 -7.05
CA THR A 22 -12.25 12.05 -6.87
C THR A 22 -11.93 10.81 -6.01
N ILE A 23 -10.81 10.14 -6.29
CA ILE A 23 -10.37 8.97 -5.50
C ILE A 23 -10.05 9.38 -4.06
N ALA A 24 -9.26 10.43 -3.86
CA ALA A 24 -8.86 10.88 -2.52
C ALA A 24 -10.07 11.26 -1.65
N LYS A 25 -11.04 11.99 -2.21
CA LYS A 25 -12.27 12.33 -1.52
C LYS A 25 -13.06 11.08 -1.13
N THR A 26 -13.44 10.26 -2.11
CA THR A 26 -14.29 9.07 -1.88
C THR A 26 -13.64 8.07 -0.94
N GLN A 27 -12.33 7.83 -1.09
CA GLN A 27 -11.62 6.86 -0.25
C GLN A 27 -11.36 7.39 1.15
N SER A 28 -11.16 8.70 1.34
CA SER A 28 -11.04 9.30 2.68
C SER A 28 -12.37 9.26 3.43
N ASP A 29 -13.47 9.62 2.77
CA ASP A 29 -14.80 9.55 3.36
C ASP A 29 -15.14 8.11 3.77
N ARG A 30 -14.83 7.14 2.89
CA ARG A 30 -14.98 5.71 3.20
C ARG A 30 -14.11 5.29 4.38
N LEU A 31 -12.81 5.63 4.37
CA LEU A 31 -11.91 5.27 5.47
C LEU A 31 -12.43 5.80 6.81
N LYS A 32 -12.83 7.09 6.85
CA LYS A 32 -13.35 7.71 8.08
C LYS A 32 -14.59 6.99 8.57
N LYS A 33 -15.55 6.71 7.68
CA LYS A 33 -16.78 5.99 8.04
C LYS A 33 -16.46 4.62 8.63
N GLU A 34 -15.69 3.79 7.93
CA GLU A 34 -15.37 2.44 8.38
C GLU A 34 -14.54 2.45 9.67
N TRP A 35 -13.68 3.45 9.86
CA TRP A 35 -12.93 3.67 11.09
C TRP A 35 -13.86 4.02 12.25
N ASP A 36 -14.83 4.92 12.03
CA ASP A 36 -15.74 5.33 13.08
C ASP A 36 -16.66 4.19 13.53
N GLU A 37 -17.07 3.34 12.59
CA GLU A 37 -17.93 2.18 12.88
C GLU A 37 -17.18 1.08 13.65
N ASN A 38 -15.86 0.92 13.45
CA ASN A 38 -15.12 -0.24 13.97
C ASN A 38 -14.04 0.09 15.01
N PHE A 39 -13.39 1.26 14.90
CA PHE A 39 -12.15 1.62 15.61
C PHE A 39 -12.28 2.87 16.49
N THR A 40 -13.48 3.45 16.67
CA THR A 40 -13.67 4.66 17.51
C THR A 40 -13.18 4.50 18.95
N SER A 41 -13.22 3.29 19.51
CA SER A 41 -12.73 3.03 20.87
C SER A 41 -11.22 2.81 20.96
N LEU A 42 -10.51 2.71 19.83
CA LEU A 42 -9.06 2.56 19.80
C LEU A 42 -8.37 3.93 19.99
N PRO A 43 -7.15 3.97 20.54
CA PRO A 43 -6.44 5.23 20.75
C PRO A 43 -5.96 5.88 19.44
N GLU A 44 -5.73 5.10 18.38
CA GLU A 44 -5.29 5.62 17.09
C GLU A 44 -6.38 6.41 16.37
N GLN A 45 -5.94 7.39 15.59
CA GLN A 45 -6.79 8.17 14.68
C GLN A 45 -6.44 7.84 13.23
N PRO A 46 -7.42 7.86 12.32
CA PRO A 46 -7.14 7.64 10.91
C PRO A 46 -6.36 8.82 10.33
N HIS A 47 -5.31 8.55 9.58
CA HIS A 47 -4.71 9.57 8.71
C HIS A 47 -5.56 9.68 7.44
N LEU A 48 -6.15 10.85 7.18
CA LEU A 48 -6.99 11.08 6.00
C LEU A 48 -6.20 11.68 4.84
N VAL A 49 -6.62 11.38 3.62
CA VAL A 49 -5.94 11.85 2.41
C VAL A 49 -6.46 13.24 2.05
N ARG A 50 -5.58 14.24 2.07
CA ARG A 50 -5.96 15.58 1.60
C ARG A 50 -6.34 15.53 0.13
N TYR A 51 -7.29 16.36 -0.27
CA TYR A 51 -7.72 16.46 -1.65
C TYR A 51 -7.89 17.92 -2.07
N VAL A 52 -7.75 18.17 -3.37
CA VAL A 52 -7.97 19.50 -3.96
C VAL A 52 -8.88 19.37 -5.18
N ARG A 53 -10.02 20.04 -5.16
CA ARG A 53 -10.88 20.17 -6.34
C ARG A 53 -10.28 21.24 -7.25
N ALA A 54 -9.52 20.83 -8.26
CA ALA A 54 -8.93 21.76 -9.20
C ALA A 54 -10.00 22.37 -10.13
N GLU A 55 -9.98 23.69 -10.25
CA GLU A 55 -10.76 24.42 -11.25
C GLU A 55 -10.07 24.28 -12.61
N LYS A 56 -10.81 23.80 -13.63
CA LYS A 56 -10.22 23.46 -14.93
C LYS A 56 -9.59 24.67 -15.59
N GLU A 57 -10.34 25.74 -15.69
CA GLU A 57 -9.94 26.97 -16.39
C GLU A 57 -8.67 27.54 -15.75
N LYS A 58 -8.65 27.71 -14.43
CA LYS A 58 -7.46 28.17 -13.69
C LYS A 58 -6.28 27.21 -13.83
N PHE A 59 -6.50 25.90 -13.81
CA PHE A 59 -5.40 24.94 -13.99
C PHE A 59 -4.75 25.04 -15.37
N LEU A 60 -5.56 25.31 -16.39
CA LEU A 60 -5.09 25.46 -17.77
C LEU A 60 -4.40 26.80 -18.00
N THR A 61 -4.88 27.91 -17.41
CA THR A 61 -4.39 29.26 -17.72
C THR A 61 -3.39 29.82 -16.71
N ASP A 62 -3.48 29.44 -15.43
CA ASP A 62 -2.65 29.98 -14.34
C ASP A 62 -1.59 28.96 -13.90
N ILE A 63 -0.32 29.27 -14.18
CA ILE A 63 0.81 28.41 -13.85
C ILE A 63 1.05 28.29 -12.33
N ASP A 64 0.76 29.35 -11.56
CA ASP A 64 0.89 29.34 -10.11
C ASP A 64 -0.16 28.45 -9.47
N TYR A 65 -1.41 28.58 -9.93
CA TYR A 65 -2.49 27.68 -9.52
C TYR A 65 -2.17 26.22 -9.87
N ARG A 66 -1.65 25.97 -11.08
CA ARG A 66 -1.23 24.63 -11.51
C ARG A 66 -0.15 24.04 -10.60
N ILE A 67 0.90 24.80 -10.29
CA ILE A 67 1.97 24.39 -9.38
C ILE A 67 1.39 24.05 -7.99
N LYS A 68 0.49 24.89 -7.47
CA LYS A 68 -0.18 24.67 -6.18
C LYS A 68 -0.94 23.35 -6.18
N VAL A 69 -1.77 23.10 -7.20
CA VAL A 69 -2.56 21.86 -7.32
C VAL A 69 -1.65 20.63 -7.40
N LEU A 70 -0.62 20.66 -8.25
CA LEU A 70 0.32 19.54 -8.39
C LEU A 70 1.09 19.27 -7.10
N ASN A 71 1.46 20.32 -6.36
CA ASN A 71 2.12 20.17 -5.08
C ASN A 71 1.19 19.59 -4.00
N THR A 72 -0.09 19.95 -3.99
CA THR A 72 -1.08 19.33 -3.10
C THR A 72 -1.24 17.85 -3.39
N ILE A 73 -1.29 17.45 -4.67
CA ILE A 73 -1.36 16.02 -5.05
C ILE A 73 -0.09 15.27 -4.65
N LYS A 74 1.08 15.89 -4.82
CA LYS A 74 2.33 15.30 -4.36
C LYS A 74 2.29 14.99 -2.85
N LEU A 75 1.77 15.93 -2.04
CA LEU A 75 1.63 15.74 -0.58
C LEU A 75 0.55 14.73 -0.22
N SER A 76 -0.52 14.62 -1.01
CA SER A 76 -1.58 13.63 -0.75
C SER A 76 -1.14 12.19 -1.04
N PHE A 77 -0.08 11.99 -1.84
CA PHE A 77 0.57 10.67 -1.92
C PHE A 77 1.22 10.27 -0.59
N ASP A 78 1.83 11.22 0.13
CA ASP A 78 2.37 10.94 1.45
C ASP A 78 1.23 10.61 2.43
N ASP A 79 0.12 11.35 2.37
CA ASP A 79 -1.05 11.05 3.20
C ASP A 79 -1.58 9.64 2.94
N GLY A 80 -1.72 9.26 1.67
CA GLY A 80 -2.21 7.92 1.31
C GLY A 80 -1.32 6.79 1.84
N PHE A 81 0.00 7.01 1.91
CA PHE A 81 0.93 6.10 2.55
C PHE A 81 0.69 6.03 4.06
N HIS A 82 0.53 7.19 4.70
CA HIS A 82 0.26 7.28 6.13
C HIS A 82 -1.12 6.75 6.54
N SER A 83 -2.13 6.81 5.67
CA SER A 83 -3.44 6.19 5.89
C SER A 83 -3.32 4.66 6.01
N ILE A 84 -2.52 4.03 5.15
CA ILE A 84 -2.25 2.59 5.23
C ILE A 84 -1.49 2.27 6.52
N LYS A 85 -0.51 3.11 6.86
CA LYS A 85 0.25 2.97 8.10
C LYS A 85 -0.64 3.07 9.35
N SER A 86 -1.55 4.04 9.42
CA SER A 86 -2.48 4.17 10.55
C SER A 86 -3.39 2.96 10.70
N ILE A 87 -3.87 2.38 9.58
CA ILE A 87 -4.67 1.14 9.60
C ILE A 87 -3.85 -0.02 10.19
N LEU A 88 -2.61 -0.21 9.73
CA LEU A 88 -1.74 -1.28 10.23
C LEU A 88 -1.40 -1.12 11.71
N ILE A 89 -1.09 0.10 12.15
CA ILE A 89 -0.82 0.40 13.56
C ILE A 89 -2.07 0.11 14.40
N ALA A 90 -3.23 0.64 14.04
CA ALA A 90 -4.48 0.39 14.78
C ALA A 90 -4.79 -1.11 14.87
N LEU A 91 -4.62 -1.85 13.77
CA LEU A 91 -4.82 -3.29 13.74
C LEU A 91 -3.84 -4.04 14.66
N PHE A 92 -2.53 -3.85 14.48
CA PHE A 92 -1.52 -4.71 15.13
C PHE A 92 -1.10 -4.23 16.52
N HIS A 93 -1.22 -2.94 16.83
CA HIS A 93 -0.75 -2.38 18.10
C HIS A 93 -1.88 -2.16 19.11
N SER A 94 -3.13 -2.07 18.64
CA SER A 94 -4.29 -1.83 19.50
C SER A 94 -5.36 -2.91 19.35
N TYR A 95 -5.96 -3.08 18.17
CA TYR A 95 -7.06 -4.01 17.96
C TYR A 95 -6.69 -5.47 18.30
N PHE A 96 -5.60 -5.99 17.73
CA PHE A 96 -5.11 -7.35 17.97
C PHE A 96 -4.37 -7.54 19.30
N LYS A 97 -4.14 -6.46 20.05
CA LYS A 97 -3.48 -6.50 21.37
C LYS A 97 -4.54 -6.64 22.47
N ASP A 98 -5.35 -7.69 22.33
CA ASP A 98 -6.41 -8.08 23.27
C ASP A 98 -7.43 -6.98 23.57
N SER A 99 -7.76 -6.16 22.56
CA SER A 99 -8.87 -5.21 22.68
C SER A 99 -10.17 -5.97 23.01
N GLU A 100 -11.05 -5.33 23.80
CA GLU A 100 -12.31 -5.93 24.20
C GLU A 100 -13.17 -6.29 22.98
N ILE A 101 -13.26 -5.38 22.00
CA ILE A 101 -13.99 -5.60 20.75
C ILE A 101 -13.45 -6.83 20.00
N PHE A 102 -12.13 -7.03 19.96
CA PHE A 102 -11.55 -8.18 19.27
C PHE A 102 -11.81 -9.49 20.02
N THR A 103 -11.59 -9.49 21.33
CA THR A 103 -11.65 -10.71 22.15
C THR A 103 -13.08 -11.21 22.38
N GLN A 104 -14.07 -10.32 22.40
CA GLN A 104 -15.49 -10.69 22.52
C GLN A 104 -16.07 -11.22 21.21
N ASN A 105 -15.58 -10.74 20.06
CA ASN A 105 -16.15 -11.05 18.75
C ASN A 105 -15.55 -12.30 18.08
N PHE A 106 -14.35 -12.73 18.49
CA PHE A 106 -13.65 -13.86 17.89
C PHE A 106 -13.23 -14.89 18.95
N ILE A 107 -13.37 -16.17 18.61
CA ILE A 107 -12.82 -17.25 19.43
C ILE A 107 -11.28 -17.25 19.35
N ARG A 108 -10.61 -17.81 20.37
CA ARG A 108 -9.14 -17.78 20.47
C ARG A 108 -8.40 -18.31 19.24
N GLU A 109 -8.93 -19.35 18.60
CA GLU A 109 -8.37 -19.90 17.36
C GLU A 109 -8.42 -18.86 16.23
N ASP A 110 -9.60 -18.28 15.98
CA ASP A 110 -9.79 -17.24 14.96
C ASP A 110 -8.99 -15.98 15.27
N GLN A 111 -8.88 -15.59 16.54
CA GLN A 111 -8.05 -14.46 16.95
C GLN A 111 -6.60 -14.62 16.47
N THR A 112 -6.04 -15.82 16.63
CA THR A 112 -4.66 -16.08 16.19
C THR A 112 -4.57 -16.08 14.66
N LYS A 113 -5.50 -16.76 13.98
CA LYS A 113 -5.57 -16.82 12.52
C LYS A 113 -5.73 -15.45 11.88
N LEU A 114 -6.54 -14.57 12.48
CA LEU A 114 -6.89 -13.27 11.92
C LEU A 114 -5.67 -12.36 11.77
N LYS A 115 -4.74 -12.39 12.75
CA LYS A 115 -3.49 -11.60 12.70
C LYS A 115 -2.65 -11.97 11.46
N TYR A 116 -2.54 -13.27 11.16
CA TYR A 116 -1.82 -13.77 9.99
C TYR A 116 -2.58 -13.53 8.69
N LEU A 117 -3.90 -13.73 8.69
CA LEU A 117 -4.76 -13.49 7.53
C LEU A 117 -4.69 -12.02 7.10
N VAL A 118 -4.86 -11.08 8.03
CA VAL A 118 -4.82 -9.65 7.74
C VAL A 118 -3.45 -9.20 7.24
N ALA A 119 -2.35 -9.69 7.85
CA ALA A 119 -1.02 -9.42 7.32
C ALA A 119 -0.84 -9.96 5.89
N LYS A 120 -1.35 -11.16 5.59
CA LYS A 120 -1.33 -11.73 4.23
C LYS A 120 -2.12 -10.87 3.25
N GLU A 121 -3.34 -10.47 3.60
CA GLU A 121 -4.22 -9.71 2.71
C GLU A 121 -3.69 -8.30 2.42
N ILE A 122 -3.05 -7.63 3.38
CA ILE A 122 -2.49 -6.30 3.15
C ILE A 122 -1.07 -6.40 2.58
N LEU A 123 -0.13 -6.99 3.32
CA LEU A 123 1.29 -6.97 3.00
C LEU A 123 1.67 -7.91 1.85
N GLY A 124 0.92 -9.01 1.68
CA GLY A 124 1.08 -9.90 0.53
C GLY A 124 0.73 -9.21 -0.79
N ASN A 125 -0.22 -8.29 -0.76
CA ASN A 125 -0.69 -7.53 -1.93
C ASN A 125 0.08 -6.21 -2.14
N LEU A 126 0.65 -5.62 -1.09
CA LEU A 126 1.30 -4.31 -1.13
C LEU A 126 2.84 -4.40 -0.95
N ILE A 127 3.51 -5.08 -1.88
CA ILE A 127 4.97 -5.30 -1.84
C ILE A 127 5.76 -3.99 -1.77
N GLN A 128 5.38 -2.99 -2.58
CA GLN A 128 6.06 -1.69 -2.58
C GLN A 128 5.86 -0.92 -1.27
N TYR A 129 4.69 -1.03 -0.64
CA TYR A 129 4.48 -0.45 0.69
C TYR A 129 5.41 -1.14 1.71
N ASN A 130 5.46 -2.47 1.70
CA ASN A 130 6.28 -3.24 2.64
C ASN A 130 7.80 -3.02 2.45
N GLN A 131 8.23 -2.65 1.23
CA GLN A 131 9.60 -2.19 0.95
C GLN A 131 9.95 -0.84 1.60
N LEU A 132 8.95 -0.03 1.93
CA LEU A 132 9.09 1.32 2.47
C LEU A 132 8.87 1.34 3.99
N ASP A 133 7.94 0.53 4.50
CA ASP A 133 7.63 0.42 5.92
C ASP A 133 7.29 -1.02 6.32
N HIS A 134 8.12 -1.59 7.20
CA HIS A 134 7.94 -2.94 7.75
C HIS A 134 7.75 -2.96 9.27
N GLU A 135 7.85 -1.80 9.92
CA GLU A 135 7.80 -1.66 11.39
C GLU A 135 6.36 -1.65 11.93
N SER A 136 5.38 -1.29 11.10
CA SER A 136 3.97 -1.21 11.51
C SER A 136 3.32 -2.59 11.74
N VAL A 137 4.00 -3.69 11.39
CA VAL A 137 3.51 -5.05 11.57
C VAL A 137 4.62 -5.95 12.12
N PRO A 138 4.39 -6.68 13.22
CA PRO A 138 5.39 -7.56 13.81
C PRO A 138 5.99 -8.55 12.80
N LEU A 139 7.30 -8.77 12.92
CA LEU A 139 8.11 -9.43 11.91
C LEU A 139 7.61 -10.83 11.52
N LYS A 140 7.12 -11.63 12.48
CA LYS A 140 6.59 -12.97 12.20
C LYS A 140 5.42 -12.98 11.21
N TYR A 141 4.55 -11.98 11.27
CA TYR A 141 3.42 -11.84 10.35
C TYR A 141 3.91 -11.42 8.96
N ASN A 142 4.88 -10.51 8.90
CA ASN A 142 5.60 -10.13 7.68
C ASN A 142 6.23 -11.33 6.98
N ILE A 143 6.90 -12.20 7.74
CA ILE A 143 7.55 -13.42 7.24
C ILE A 143 6.53 -14.35 6.57
N LEU A 144 5.44 -14.68 7.27
CA LEU A 144 4.43 -15.58 6.71
C LEU A 144 3.71 -14.94 5.54
N ALA A 145 3.23 -13.70 5.67
CA ALA A 145 2.51 -12.98 4.61
C ALA A 145 3.30 -12.96 3.29
N ARG A 146 4.60 -12.65 3.35
CA ARG A 146 5.44 -12.54 2.16
C ARG A 146 5.72 -13.89 1.49
N ASN A 147 5.75 -14.97 2.28
CA ASN A 147 6.16 -16.30 1.81
C ASN A 147 4.98 -17.28 1.68
N TYR A 148 3.77 -16.89 2.05
CA TYR A 148 2.60 -17.78 2.19
C TYR A 148 2.39 -18.67 0.96
N LEU A 149 2.26 -18.07 -0.23
CA LEU A 149 2.00 -18.82 -1.46
C LEU A 149 3.15 -19.77 -1.83
N LEU A 150 4.40 -19.33 -1.64
CA LEU A 150 5.57 -20.17 -1.93
C LEU A 150 5.68 -21.34 -0.95
N ILE A 151 5.39 -21.11 0.32
CA ILE A 151 5.33 -22.15 1.35
C ILE A 151 4.18 -23.12 1.06
N LYS A 152 3.00 -22.61 0.68
CA LYS A 152 1.81 -23.40 0.33
C LYS A 152 2.09 -24.37 -0.81
N PHE A 153 2.67 -23.89 -1.91
CA PHE A 153 2.77 -24.68 -3.14
C PHE A 153 4.09 -25.42 -3.32
N LYS A 154 5.20 -24.90 -2.76
CA LYS A 154 6.54 -25.38 -3.13
C LYS A 154 7.43 -25.78 -1.96
N LYS A 155 6.95 -25.70 -0.70
CA LYS A 155 7.76 -25.69 0.53
C LYS A 155 8.91 -24.67 0.45
N GLN A 156 9.50 -24.26 1.56
CA GLN A 156 10.60 -23.29 1.53
C GLN A 156 11.69 -23.64 2.53
N SER A 157 12.96 -23.42 2.17
CA SER A 157 14.05 -23.47 3.15
C SER A 157 14.17 -22.12 3.86
N ALA A 158 14.81 -22.08 5.02
CA ALA A 158 15.08 -20.80 5.71
C ALA A 158 15.89 -19.82 4.83
N LYS A 159 16.79 -20.33 3.98
CA LYS A 159 17.55 -19.50 3.03
C LYS A 159 16.63 -18.86 1.99
N GLY A 160 15.74 -19.64 1.38
CA GLY A 160 14.78 -19.13 0.39
C GLY A 160 13.81 -18.11 0.99
N ILE A 161 13.34 -18.33 2.22
CA ILE A 161 12.53 -17.35 2.96
C ILE A 161 13.32 -16.05 3.15
N ASN A 162 14.59 -16.13 3.59
CA ASN A 162 15.42 -14.95 3.80
C ASN A 162 15.67 -14.16 2.50
N GLU A 163 15.89 -14.84 1.38
CA GLU A 163 16.04 -14.19 0.07
C GLU A 163 14.77 -13.42 -0.34
N ASN A 164 13.58 -13.94 -0.02
CA ASN A 164 12.34 -13.23 -0.29
C ASN A 164 12.12 -12.02 0.63
N LEU A 165 12.61 -12.06 1.87
CA LEU A 165 12.58 -10.94 2.81
C LEU A 165 13.50 -9.80 2.36
N LYS A 166 14.67 -10.13 1.80
CA LYS A 166 15.58 -9.11 1.22
C LYS A 166 14.92 -8.29 0.11
N LYS A 167 13.99 -8.87 -0.66
CA LYS A 167 13.22 -8.15 -1.70
C LYS A 167 12.35 -7.04 -1.12
N ILE A 168 12.00 -7.11 0.16
CA ILE A 168 11.28 -6.07 0.90
C ILE A 168 12.19 -5.32 1.89
N LYS A 169 13.51 -5.39 1.69
CA LYS A 169 14.54 -4.74 2.53
C LYS A 169 14.52 -5.16 4.00
N ILE A 170 14.03 -6.36 4.29
CA ILE A 170 14.16 -6.99 5.60
C ILE A 170 15.40 -7.89 5.57
N GLU A 171 16.42 -7.51 6.34
CA GLU A 171 17.67 -8.27 6.47
C GLU A 171 17.72 -8.94 7.83
N LEU A 172 17.72 -10.28 7.85
CA LEU A 172 17.78 -11.06 9.08
C LEU A 172 18.93 -12.06 9.04
N LYS A 173 19.55 -12.29 10.19
CA LYS A 173 20.42 -13.45 10.37
C LYS A 173 19.57 -14.71 10.32
N LEU A 174 20.12 -15.80 9.75
CA LEU A 174 19.39 -17.07 9.67
C LEU A 174 18.99 -17.63 11.04
N SER A 175 19.73 -17.31 12.09
CA SER A 175 19.39 -17.67 13.47
C SER A 175 18.12 -16.95 13.96
N GLU A 176 18.01 -15.65 13.72
CA GLU A 176 16.82 -14.83 14.06
C GLU A 176 15.60 -15.28 13.27
N LEU A 177 15.76 -15.49 11.96
CA LEU A 177 14.70 -16.02 11.11
C LEU A 177 14.20 -17.37 11.63
N LYS A 178 15.10 -18.28 12.04
CA LYS A 178 14.70 -19.58 12.60
C LYS A 178 13.91 -19.44 13.91
N LYS A 179 14.23 -18.45 14.76
CA LYS A 179 13.43 -18.17 15.97
C LYS A 179 12.00 -17.78 15.58
N MET A 180 11.85 -16.81 14.69
CA MET A 180 10.53 -16.37 14.19
C MET A 180 9.76 -17.52 13.52
N LEU A 181 10.41 -18.36 12.72
CA LEU A 181 9.76 -19.52 12.11
C LEU A 181 9.29 -20.54 13.15
N ASN A 182 10.02 -20.73 14.25
CA ASN A 182 9.58 -21.61 15.34
C ASN A 182 8.37 -21.00 16.08
N GLU A 183 8.28 -19.68 16.23
CA GLU A 183 7.08 -19.02 16.77
C GLU A 183 5.86 -19.26 15.87
N ILE A 184 6.02 -19.14 14.55
CA ILE A 184 4.92 -19.40 13.59
C ILE A 184 4.52 -20.89 13.60
N ILE A 185 5.47 -21.80 13.86
CA ILE A 185 5.17 -23.23 14.09
C ILE A 185 4.38 -23.42 15.39
N ALA A 186 4.77 -22.74 16.48
CA ALA A 186 4.07 -22.80 17.76
C ALA A 186 2.64 -22.24 17.67
N ASP A 187 2.45 -21.21 16.85
CA ASP A 187 1.13 -20.66 16.49
C ASP A 187 0.31 -21.63 15.58
N GLY A 188 0.90 -22.74 15.13
CA GLY A 188 0.22 -23.82 14.40
C GLY A 188 0.17 -23.69 12.88
N PHE A 189 0.79 -22.68 12.28
CA PHE A 189 0.65 -22.41 10.83
C PHE A 189 1.69 -23.09 9.96
N LEU A 190 2.86 -23.37 10.52
CA LEU A 190 3.95 -24.02 9.80
C LEU A 190 4.29 -25.36 10.43
N LYS A 191 4.79 -26.26 9.60
CA LYS A 191 5.51 -27.46 10.01
C LYS A 191 6.86 -27.50 9.31
N LYS A 192 7.87 -28.05 9.99
CA LYS A 192 9.21 -28.26 9.42
C LYS A 192 9.48 -29.75 9.21
N LYS A 193 10.05 -30.09 8.06
CA LYS A 193 10.46 -31.44 7.70
C LYS A 193 11.94 -31.42 7.29
N LYS A 194 12.70 -32.40 7.77
CA LYS A 194 14.09 -32.62 7.34
C LYS A 194 14.08 -33.45 6.05
N GLU A 195 14.77 -32.98 5.03
CA GLU A 195 14.96 -33.69 3.77
C GLU A 195 16.46 -33.67 3.44
N GLY A 196 17.11 -34.82 3.59
CA GLY A 196 18.57 -34.92 3.55
C GLY A 196 19.23 -34.03 4.61
N LYS A 197 20.13 -33.14 4.17
CA LYS A 197 20.83 -32.18 5.05
C LYS A 197 20.03 -30.89 5.30
N ASN A 198 18.90 -30.68 4.62
CA ASN A 198 18.15 -29.44 4.63
C ASN A 198 16.87 -29.54 5.46
N ILE A 199 16.42 -28.39 5.98
CA ILE A 199 15.13 -28.24 6.66
C ILE A 199 14.22 -27.40 5.76
N TYR A 200 13.03 -27.91 5.51
CA TYR A 200 11.99 -27.24 4.73
C TYR A 200 10.76 -26.98 5.58
N TYR A 201 10.11 -25.85 5.31
CA TYR A 201 8.89 -25.38 5.94
C TYR A 201 7.74 -25.49 4.95
N SER A 202 6.60 -25.97 5.43
CA SER A 202 5.34 -26.09 4.67
C SER A 202 4.17 -25.66 5.55
N LEU A 203 3.03 -25.32 4.94
CA LEU A 203 1.83 -25.01 5.71
C LEU A 203 1.36 -26.26 6.47
N GLN A 204 1.05 -26.06 7.75
CA GLN A 204 0.37 -27.04 8.58
C GLN A 204 -1.15 -26.91 8.41
N GLN A 205 -1.65 -25.68 8.32
CA GLN A 205 -3.06 -25.33 8.10
C GLN A 205 -3.18 -24.08 7.22
N GLU A 206 -4.32 -23.94 6.55
CA GLU A 206 -4.65 -22.74 5.80
C GLU A 206 -5.09 -21.61 6.74
N LEU A 207 -4.97 -20.36 6.28
CA LEU A 207 -5.46 -19.17 6.99
C LEU A 207 -6.97 -19.00 6.77
N GLU A 208 -7.75 -19.97 7.23
CA GLU A 208 -9.21 -20.00 7.13
C GLU A 208 -9.84 -19.85 8.51
N LEU A 209 -10.68 -18.82 8.66
CA LEU A 209 -11.48 -18.58 9.86
C LEU A 209 -12.62 -19.59 9.95
N SER A 210 -13.14 -19.81 11.15
CA SER A 210 -14.44 -20.48 11.32
C SER A 210 -15.55 -19.72 10.56
N GLU A 211 -16.66 -20.38 10.26
CA GLU A 211 -17.79 -19.73 9.57
C GLU A 211 -18.30 -18.49 10.33
N LYS A 212 -18.40 -18.59 11.66
CA LYS A 212 -18.78 -17.45 12.51
C LYS A 212 -17.71 -16.35 12.45
N GLY A 213 -16.44 -16.70 12.61
CA GLY A 213 -15.33 -15.75 12.51
C GLY A 213 -15.27 -15.04 11.16
N LYS A 214 -15.54 -15.76 10.06
CA LYS A 214 -15.61 -15.21 8.71
C LYS A 214 -16.79 -14.24 8.54
N ALA A 215 -17.96 -14.57 9.07
CA ALA A 215 -19.12 -13.67 9.05
C ALA A 215 -18.80 -12.37 9.81
N THR A 216 -18.27 -12.48 11.02
CA THR A 216 -17.86 -11.32 11.84
C THR A 216 -16.78 -10.50 11.16
N TYR A 217 -15.74 -11.14 10.61
CA TYR A 217 -14.67 -10.48 9.84
C TYR A 217 -15.23 -9.65 8.68
N ASN A 218 -16.14 -10.24 7.90
CA ASN A 218 -16.74 -9.58 6.75
C ASN A 218 -17.59 -8.36 7.14
N GLN A 219 -18.26 -8.42 8.28
CA GLN A 219 -19.14 -7.34 8.77
C GLN A 219 -18.39 -6.22 9.47
N THR A 220 -17.20 -6.49 10.01
CA THR A 220 -16.47 -5.54 10.87
C THR A 220 -15.22 -5.01 10.17
N ILE A 221 -14.11 -5.75 10.24
CA ILE A 221 -12.80 -5.21 9.88
C ILE A 221 -12.43 -5.39 8.41
N ARG A 222 -13.11 -6.26 7.65
CA ARG A 222 -12.79 -6.51 6.24
C ARG A 222 -12.73 -5.24 5.39
N PRO A 223 -13.68 -4.29 5.48
CA PRO A 223 -13.61 -3.04 4.73
C PRO A 223 -12.29 -2.28 4.96
N LEU A 224 -11.80 -2.23 6.21
CA LEU A 224 -10.53 -1.61 6.57
C LEU A 224 -9.32 -2.40 6.09
N VAL A 225 -9.43 -3.73 6.01
CA VAL A 225 -8.36 -4.62 5.48
C VAL A 225 -8.27 -4.56 3.96
N ASP A 226 -9.40 -4.45 3.26
CA ASP A 226 -9.45 -4.36 1.81
C ASP A 226 -9.08 -2.95 1.30
N TRP A 227 -9.36 -1.91 2.10
CA TRP A 227 -9.14 -0.50 1.73
C TRP A 227 -7.70 -0.20 1.27
N PRO A 228 -6.62 -0.60 1.97
CA PRO A 228 -5.25 -0.35 1.54
C PRO A 228 -4.97 -0.82 0.11
N THR A 229 -5.39 -2.03 -0.24
CA THR A 229 -5.13 -2.59 -1.57
C THR A 229 -5.95 -1.88 -2.65
N LEU A 230 -7.21 -1.58 -2.37
CA LEU A 230 -8.09 -0.87 -3.30
C LEU A 230 -7.63 0.58 -3.54
N PHE A 231 -7.31 1.29 -2.46
CA PHE A 231 -6.77 2.64 -2.52
C PHE A 231 -5.43 2.66 -3.24
N TYR A 232 -4.47 1.82 -2.85
CA TYR A 232 -3.13 1.83 -3.44
C TYR A 232 -3.18 1.56 -4.96
N ARG A 233 -4.02 0.61 -5.38
CA ARG A 233 -4.14 0.26 -6.80
C ARG A 233 -4.78 1.36 -7.64
N SER A 234 -5.77 2.06 -7.10
CA SER A 234 -6.47 3.12 -7.82
C SER A 234 -5.72 4.45 -7.78
N TYR A 235 -5.24 4.85 -6.61
CA TYR A 235 -4.67 6.16 -6.36
C TYR A 235 -3.25 6.31 -6.92
N TYR A 236 -2.40 5.29 -6.76
CA TYR A 236 -1.03 5.31 -7.29
C TYR A 236 -0.94 4.79 -8.72
N ASN A 237 -1.92 5.13 -9.55
CA ASN A 237 -1.94 4.80 -10.96
C ASN A 237 -2.19 6.08 -11.77
N VAL A 238 -1.16 6.55 -12.48
CA VAL A 238 -1.20 7.78 -13.27
C VAL A 238 -0.79 7.52 -14.73
N ARG A 239 -1.03 6.30 -15.22
CA ARG A 239 -0.61 5.86 -16.56
C ARG A 239 -1.19 6.68 -17.70
N GLU A 240 -2.28 7.42 -17.47
CA GLU A 240 -2.92 8.24 -18.49
C GLU A 240 -2.04 9.42 -18.97
N ILE A 241 -1.05 9.82 -18.17
CA ILE A 241 -0.03 10.81 -18.55
C ILE A 241 1.28 10.17 -19.04
N ASN A 242 1.31 8.85 -19.28
CA ASN A 242 2.43 8.19 -19.95
C ASN A 242 2.36 8.43 -21.48
N VAL A 243 2.66 9.67 -21.86
CA VAL A 243 2.66 10.17 -23.24
C VAL A 243 4.03 10.74 -23.59
N SER A 244 4.27 10.90 -24.89
CA SER A 244 5.43 11.62 -25.39
C SER A 244 5.01 13.02 -25.80
N VAL A 245 5.74 14.04 -25.38
CA VAL A 245 5.52 15.43 -25.79
C VAL A 245 6.41 15.81 -26.95
N ASN A 246 5.89 16.63 -27.86
CA ASN A 246 6.58 17.10 -29.06
C ASN A 246 7.49 18.32 -28.78
N SER A 247 8.19 18.80 -29.81
CA SER A 247 9.18 19.89 -29.72
C SER A 247 8.56 21.29 -29.54
N ASP A 248 7.24 21.44 -29.63
CA ASP A 248 6.51 22.67 -29.31
C ASP A 248 6.52 22.99 -27.80
N ILE A 249 6.85 22.00 -26.96
CA ILE A 249 6.94 22.15 -25.52
C ILE A 249 8.37 22.55 -25.12
N LYS A 250 8.52 23.56 -24.24
CA LYS A 250 9.79 23.90 -23.59
C LYS A 250 10.31 22.70 -22.76
N TYR A 251 11.61 22.40 -22.85
CA TYR A 251 12.24 21.27 -22.14
C TYR A 251 11.62 19.88 -22.40
N PRO A 252 11.39 19.48 -23.66
CA PRO A 252 10.65 18.27 -23.99
C PRO A 252 11.37 17.01 -23.53
N GLU A 253 12.71 16.98 -23.57
CA GLU A 253 13.51 15.84 -23.10
C GLU A 253 13.36 15.57 -21.60
N PHE A 254 13.33 16.64 -20.80
CA PHE A 254 13.12 16.52 -19.35
C PHE A 254 11.73 15.98 -19.08
N LEU A 255 10.71 16.58 -19.70
CA LEU A 255 9.32 16.18 -19.49
C LEU A 255 9.09 14.73 -19.93
N ASN A 256 9.56 14.32 -21.10
CA ASN A 256 9.46 12.93 -21.59
C ASN A 256 10.11 11.92 -20.62
N ARG A 257 11.26 12.25 -20.04
CA ARG A 257 11.91 11.41 -19.01
C ARG A 257 11.07 11.25 -17.75
N VAL A 258 10.35 12.30 -17.36
CA VAL A 258 9.43 12.27 -16.22
C VAL A 258 8.21 11.43 -16.55
N LEU A 259 7.57 11.67 -17.70
CA LEU A 259 6.33 11.00 -18.11
C LEU A 259 6.52 9.49 -18.35
N LEU A 260 7.70 9.06 -18.81
CA LEU A 260 8.06 7.64 -18.90
C LEU A 260 7.88 6.88 -17.58
N LYS A 261 8.07 7.54 -16.43
CA LYS A 261 7.88 6.89 -15.12
C LYS A 261 6.41 6.66 -14.78
N ALA A 262 5.47 7.37 -15.43
CA ALA A 262 4.03 7.16 -15.25
C ALA A 262 3.55 5.78 -15.77
N ALA A 263 4.34 5.09 -16.58
CA ALA A 263 4.07 3.71 -16.98
C ALA A 263 4.00 2.74 -15.78
N THR A 264 4.74 3.06 -14.72
CA THR A 264 4.86 2.24 -13.52
C THR A 264 3.84 2.67 -12.47
N GLN A 265 3.10 1.70 -11.92
CA GLN A 265 2.15 1.92 -10.85
C GLN A 265 2.86 1.85 -9.49
N GLY A 266 2.42 2.68 -8.54
CA GLY A 266 2.85 2.68 -7.15
C GLY A 266 3.39 4.01 -6.66
N TYR A 267 3.51 4.11 -5.33
CA TYR A 267 3.84 5.34 -4.61
C TYR A 267 5.10 6.02 -5.17
N SER A 268 6.21 5.28 -5.25
CA SER A 268 7.51 5.85 -5.66
C SER A 268 7.47 6.45 -7.07
N ALA A 269 6.76 5.80 -8.00
CA ALA A 269 6.63 6.28 -9.37
C ALA A 269 5.75 7.54 -9.44
N CYS A 270 4.58 7.52 -8.79
CA CYS A 270 3.65 8.66 -8.78
C CYS A 270 4.26 9.87 -8.10
N HIS A 271 4.88 9.67 -6.93
CA HIS A 271 5.57 10.73 -6.19
C HIS A 271 6.72 11.32 -7.02
N TYR A 272 7.52 10.49 -7.72
CA TYR A 272 8.55 10.98 -8.64
C TYR A 272 7.96 11.84 -9.76
N VAL A 273 6.89 11.37 -10.42
CA VAL A 273 6.26 12.08 -11.54
C VAL A 273 5.78 13.46 -11.08
N PHE A 274 4.96 13.52 -10.04
CA PHE A 274 4.39 14.80 -9.58
C PHE A 274 5.43 15.74 -8.97
N LYS A 275 6.42 15.23 -8.25
CA LYS A 275 7.55 16.03 -7.77
C LYS A 275 8.28 16.73 -8.92
N ASN A 276 8.49 16.04 -10.03
CA ASN A 276 9.20 16.61 -11.18
C ASN A 276 8.29 17.44 -12.09
N LEU A 277 6.98 17.18 -12.15
CA LEU A 277 6.02 18.09 -12.80
C LEU A 277 5.96 19.44 -12.08
N VAL A 278 5.99 19.45 -10.74
CA VAL A 278 6.10 20.70 -9.96
C VAL A 278 7.38 21.45 -10.32
N LYS A 279 8.53 20.76 -10.40
CA LYS A 279 9.80 21.38 -10.81
C LYS A 279 9.75 21.93 -12.22
N TYR A 280 9.15 21.19 -13.15
CA TYR A 280 8.98 21.59 -14.54
C TYR A 280 8.23 22.92 -14.64
N TYR A 281 7.05 23.03 -14.02
CA TYR A 281 6.25 24.25 -14.10
C TYR A 281 6.86 25.41 -13.31
N LYS A 282 7.58 25.15 -12.21
CA LYS A 282 8.37 26.21 -11.55
C LYS A 282 9.42 26.79 -12.49
N LYS A 283 10.17 25.94 -13.20
CA LYS A 283 11.16 26.39 -14.17
C LYS A 283 10.53 27.23 -15.29
N LEU A 284 9.37 26.82 -15.81
CA LEU A 284 8.64 27.58 -16.82
C LEU A 284 8.12 28.93 -16.31
N LYS A 285 7.83 29.05 -15.01
CA LYS A 285 7.37 30.31 -14.39
C LYS A 285 8.52 31.32 -14.25
N ASP A 286 9.72 30.84 -13.96
CA ASP A 286 10.90 31.68 -13.72
C ASP A 286 11.51 32.28 -15.02
N GLU A 287 10.89 32.01 -16.18
CA GLU A 287 11.27 32.47 -17.53
C GLU A 287 10.22 33.40 -18.14
#